data_AF-K1SLH3-F1
#
_entry.id   AF-K1SLH3-F1
#
_cell.length_a   1.000
_cell.length_b   1.000
_cell.length_c   1.000
_cell.angle_alpha   90.00
_cell.angle_beta   90.00
_cell.angle_gamma   90.00
#
_symmetry.space_group_name_H-M   'P 1'
#
loop_
_entity.id
_entity.type
_entity.pdbx_description
1 polymer ?
#
loop_
_entity_poly.entity_id
_entity_poly.type
_entity_poly.pdbx_seq_one_letter_code
_entity_poly.pdbx_strand_id
1 'polypeptide(L)'
;GFAPEVAKRIHYVGADEKCRVDDLNIETLRSTDAGVAFYVETNGAAFYHAGDLNDWHWDGAGDLINGSMRTNYRSQIRRLSGRKIHLAFVPADPRLMEHQFDGMNYFLEHTDADYVFPMHMWQDYSALPDYRKRISNAAMAERVVEIKHENQIFEILEE
;
A
#
# COMPACT_ATOMS: atom_id res chain seq x y z
N GLY A 1 -29.34 -5.12 4.66
CA GLY A 1 -28.79 -4.17 3.68
C GLY A 1 -28.76 -2.78 4.29
N PHE A 2 -28.09 -1.82 3.65
CA PHE A 2 -28.05 -0.43 4.11
C PHE A 2 -29.41 0.26 3.98
N ALA A 3 -29.67 1.27 4.81
CA ALA A 3 -30.85 2.10 4.68
C ALA A 3 -30.84 2.87 3.35
N PRO A 4 -31.99 3.16 2.71
CA PRO A 4 -32.04 3.74 1.36
C PRO A 4 -31.26 5.05 1.21
N GLU A 5 -31.33 5.94 2.20
CA GLU A 5 -30.57 7.19 2.25
C GLU A 5 -29.06 6.98 2.33
N VAL A 6 -28.59 5.92 2.99
CA VAL A 6 -27.18 5.54 3.04
C VAL A 6 -26.76 4.95 1.70
N ALA A 7 -27.56 4.05 1.12
CA ALA A 7 -27.25 3.40 -0.14
C ALA A 7 -27.03 4.41 -1.29
N LYS A 8 -27.75 5.53 -1.28
CA LYS A 8 -27.57 6.64 -2.25
C LYS A 8 -26.23 7.38 -2.12
N ARG A 9 -25.54 7.24 -0.98
CA ARG A 9 -24.23 7.86 -0.71
C ARG A 9 -23.07 6.88 -0.88
N ILE A 10 -23.35 5.63 -1.29
CA ILE A 10 -22.31 4.63 -1.54
C ILE A 10 -21.90 4.74 -3.00
N HIS A 11 -20.61 4.97 -3.23
CA HIS A 11 -20.00 4.81 -4.54
C HIS A 11 -19.26 3.46 -4.55
N TYR A 12 -19.71 2.53 -5.38
CA TYR A 12 -19.03 1.25 -5.57
C TYR A 12 -17.97 1.40 -6.64
N VAL A 13 -16.81 0.79 -6.41
CA VAL A 13 -15.72 0.73 -7.39
C VAL A 13 -15.27 -0.71 -7.56
N GLY A 14 -14.97 -1.07 -8.80
CA GLY A 14 -14.28 -2.29 -9.19
C GLY A 14 -12.78 -2.07 -9.34
N ALA A 15 -12.06 -3.13 -9.72
CA ALA A 15 -10.65 -3.02 -10.06
C ALA A 15 -10.44 -2.26 -11.37
N ASP A 16 -9.36 -1.50 -11.45
CA ASP A 16 -8.91 -0.80 -12.66
C ASP A 16 -9.87 0.31 -13.12
N GLU A 17 -10.68 0.83 -12.20
CA GLU A 17 -11.64 1.90 -12.42
C GLU A 17 -11.06 3.28 -12.08
N LYS A 18 -11.57 4.30 -12.78
CA LYS A 18 -11.34 5.71 -12.47
C LYS A 18 -12.68 6.37 -12.20
N CYS A 19 -12.81 7.04 -11.06
CA CYS A 19 -14.00 7.79 -10.71
C CYS A 19 -13.63 9.11 -10.04
N ARG A 20 -14.62 10.00 -9.96
CA ARG A 20 -14.52 11.25 -9.23
C ARG A 20 -15.65 11.34 -8.24
N VAL A 21 -15.32 11.60 -6.98
CA VAL A 21 -16.28 11.84 -5.90
C VAL A 21 -15.92 13.18 -5.28
N ASP A 22 -16.77 14.19 -5.48
CA ASP A 22 -16.52 15.57 -5.08
C ASP A 22 -15.18 16.13 -5.63
N ASP A 23 -14.22 16.42 -4.75
CA ASP A 23 -12.87 16.88 -5.07
C ASP A 23 -11.84 15.75 -5.20
N LEU A 24 -12.23 14.50 -4.93
CA LEU A 24 -11.37 13.33 -5.01
C LEU A 24 -11.35 12.78 -6.44
N ASN A 25 -10.17 12.69 -7.04
CA ASN A 25 -9.95 11.85 -8.23
C ASN A 25 -9.40 10.51 -7.77
N ILE A 26 -10.13 9.42 -8.03
CA ILE A 26 -9.83 8.10 -7.52
C ILE A 26 -9.52 7.17 -8.69
N GLU A 27 -8.37 6.50 -8.63
CA GLU A 27 -8.04 5.36 -9.47
C GLU A 27 -7.86 4.13 -8.58
N THR A 28 -8.40 3.00 -9.00
CA THR A 28 -8.25 1.73 -8.29
C THR A 28 -7.32 0.78 -9.03
N LEU A 29 -6.61 -0.05 -8.26
CA LEU A 29 -5.82 -1.17 -8.78
C LEU A 29 -6.42 -2.48 -8.29
N ARG A 30 -6.28 -3.53 -9.08
CA ARG A 30 -6.66 -4.89 -8.67
C ARG A 30 -5.83 -5.36 -7.48
N SER A 31 -6.50 -5.77 -6.40
CA SER A 31 -5.82 -6.46 -5.28
C SER A 31 -5.40 -7.88 -5.67
N THR A 32 -4.32 -8.38 -5.05
CA THR A 32 -3.89 -9.78 -5.15
C THR A 32 -4.63 -10.70 -4.19
N ASP A 33 -5.36 -10.16 -3.23
CA ASP A 33 -6.17 -10.92 -2.27
C ASP A 33 -7.64 -10.46 -2.31
N ALA A 34 -7.99 -9.40 -1.58
CA ALA A 34 -9.35 -8.88 -1.53
C ALA A 34 -9.47 -7.40 -1.95
N GLY A 35 -10.58 -7.08 -2.61
CA GLY A 35 -10.95 -5.70 -2.95
C GLY A 35 -10.02 -5.03 -3.97
N VAL A 36 -9.67 -3.78 -3.70
CA VAL A 36 -8.85 -2.92 -4.56
C VAL A 36 -7.86 -2.12 -3.72
N ALA A 37 -6.75 -1.73 -4.34
CA ALA A 37 -5.94 -0.63 -3.85
C ALA A 37 -6.45 0.70 -4.41
N PHE A 38 -6.20 1.80 -3.70
CA PHE A 38 -6.61 3.14 -4.08
C PHE A 38 -5.40 4.02 -4.34
N TYR A 39 -5.44 4.75 -5.45
CA TYR A 39 -4.65 5.95 -5.68
C TYR A 39 -5.63 7.12 -5.74
N VAL A 40 -5.47 8.10 -4.86
CA VAL A 40 -6.42 9.21 -4.68
C VAL A 40 -5.67 10.53 -4.78
N GLU A 41 -6.14 11.44 -5.62
CA GLU A 41 -5.64 12.81 -5.72
C GLU A 41 -6.71 13.78 -5.23
N THR A 42 -6.31 14.71 -4.37
CA THR A 42 -7.17 15.80 -3.88
C THR A 42 -6.31 16.96 -3.42
N ASN A 43 -6.77 18.20 -3.68
CA ASN A 43 -6.14 19.43 -3.20
C ASN A 43 -4.61 19.54 -3.45
N GLY A 44 -4.13 18.97 -4.57
CA GLY A 44 -2.70 18.97 -4.92
C GLY A 44 -1.89 17.81 -4.30
N ALA A 45 -2.45 17.10 -3.34
CA ALA A 45 -1.87 15.93 -2.72
C ALA A 45 -2.34 14.62 -3.40
N ALA A 46 -1.57 13.56 -3.19
CA ALA A 46 -1.73 12.25 -3.81
C ALA A 46 -1.44 11.16 -2.78
N PHE A 47 -2.36 10.23 -2.62
CA PHE A 47 -2.35 9.20 -1.61
C PHE A 47 -2.45 7.83 -2.25
N TYR A 48 -1.70 6.87 -1.72
CA TYR A 48 -1.83 5.46 -2.09
C TYR A 48 -2.20 4.64 -0.87
N HIS A 49 -3.24 3.83 -0.97
CA HIS A 49 -3.61 2.86 0.05
C HIS A 49 -3.75 1.49 -0.58
N ALA A 50 -2.87 0.54 -0.24
CA ALA A 50 -2.83 -0.75 -0.93
C ALA A 50 -4.06 -1.62 -0.66
N GLY A 51 -4.77 -1.40 0.46
CA GLY A 51 -5.70 -2.42 0.97
C GLY A 51 -4.93 -3.75 1.12
N ASP A 52 -5.48 -4.84 0.59
CA ASP A 52 -4.79 -6.14 0.60
C ASP A 52 -3.89 -6.40 -0.62
N LEU A 53 -3.54 -5.37 -1.41
CA LEU A 53 -2.61 -5.55 -2.54
C LEU A 53 -1.16 -5.71 -2.03
N ASN A 54 -0.64 -6.94 -2.09
CA ASN A 54 0.73 -7.25 -1.67
C ASN A 54 1.36 -8.41 -2.49
N ASP A 55 2.67 -8.58 -2.37
CA ASP A 55 3.36 -9.83 -2.73
C ASP A 55 3.15 -10.86 -1.61
N TRP A 56 2.00 -11.56 -1.63
CA TRP A 56 1.63 -12.57 -0.65
C TRP A 56 2.40 -13.88 -0.85
N HIS A 57 3.69 -13.86 -0.56
CA HIS A 57 4.54 -15.05 -0.60
C HIS A 57 4.39 -15.84 0.71
N TRP A 58 3.76 -17.00 0.62
CA TRP A 58 3.59 -17.90 1.77
C TRP A 58 4.45 -19.15 1.61
N ASP A 59 5.22 -19.46 2.66
CA ASP A 59 5.95 -20.72 2.74
C ASP A 59 4.99 -21.91 2.60
N GLY A 60 5.32 -22.83 1.70
CA GLY A 60 4.50 -24.02 1.44
C GLY A 60 3.32 -23.81 0.48
N ALA A 61 3.03 -22.59 0.00
CA ALA A 61 2.03 -22.38 -1.04
C ALA A 61 2.48 -22.87 -2.43
N GLY A 62 3.80 -22.96 -2.64
CA GLY A 62 4.42 -23.47 -3.87
C GLY A 62 4.70 -22.40 -4.92
N ASP A 63 5.72 -22.66 -5.75
CA ASP A 63 6.31 -21.67 -6.66
C ASP A 63 5.33 -21.06 -7.66
N LEU A 64 4.35 -21.84 -8.14
CA LEU A 64 3.35 -21.34 -9.08
C LEU A 64 2.42 -20.30 -8.43
N ILE A 65 2.00 -20.53 -7.19
CA ILE A 65 1.10 -19.63 -6.47
C ILE A 65 1.87 -18.37 -6.08
N ASN A 66 3.04 -18.52 -5.44
CA ASN A 66 3.87 -17.38 -5.04
C ASN A 66 4.35 -16.58 -6.25
N GLY A 67 4.70 -17.24 -7.36
CA GLY A 67 5.06 -16.60 -8.62
C GLY A 67 3.91 -15.80 -9.25
N SER A 68 2.68 -16.29 -9.14
CA SER A 68 1.48 -15.58 -9.59
C SER A 68 1.22 -14.33 -8.75
N MET A 69 1.26 -14.44 -7.42
CA MET A 69 1.10 -13.30 -6.50
C MET A 69 2.12 -12.21 -6.79
N ARG A 70 3.40 -12.58 -6.89
CA ARG A 70 4.48 -11.67 -7.24
C ARG A 70 4.26 -10.98 -8.58
N THR A 71 3.90 -11.74 -9.62
CA THR A 71 3.70 -11.19 -10.97
C THR A 71 2.54 -10.20 -11.00
N ASN A 72 1.42 -10.56 -10.37
CA ASN A 72 0.22 -9.75 -10.30
C ASN A 72 0.48 -8.47 -9.49
N TYR A 73 1.07 -8.58 -8.30
CA TYR A 73 1.45 -7.43 -7.46
C TYR A 73 2.33 -6.45 -8.24
N ARG A 74 3.44 -6.93 -8.79
CA ARG A 74 4.40 -6.10 -9.54
C ARG A 74 3.76 -5.43 -10.76
N SER A 75 2.81 -6.09 -11.43
CA SER A 75 2.07 -5.50 -12.56
C SER A 75 1.25 -4.28 -12.16
N GLN A 76 0.64 -4.32 -10.97
CA GLN A 76 -0.17 -3.22 -10.45
C GLN A 76 0.72 -2.07 -9.96
N ILE A 77 1.79 -2.37 -9.21
CA ILE A 77 2.71 -1.33 -8.73
C ILE A 77 3.37 -0.57 -9.89
N ARG A 78 3.72 -1.24 -11.00
CA ARG A 78 4.28 -0.54 -12.18
C ARG A 78 3.35 0.52 -12.77
N ARG A 79 2.03 0.43 -12.56
CA ARG A 79 1.08 1.46 -13.01
C ARG A 79 1.18 2.76 -12.21
N LEU A 80 1.85 2.73 -11.06
CA LEU A 80 2.14 3.89 -10.24
C LEU A 80 3.47 4.56 -10.60
N SER A 81 4.26 3.96 -11.49
CA SER A 81 5.57 4.49 -11.88
C SER A 81 5.46 5.90 -12.48
N GLY A 82 6.33 6.80 -12.03
CA GLY A 82 6.37 8.20 -12.47
C GLY A 82 5.26 9.08 -11.89
N ARG A 83 4.39 8.54 -11.03
CA ARG A 83 3.37 9.32 -10.32
C ARG A 83 3.89 9.71 -8.94
N LYS A 84 3.59 10.93 -8.53
CA LYS A 84 3.89 11.39 -7.18
C LYS A 84 2.94 10.74 -6.18
N ILE A 85 3.47 10.28 -5.06
CA ILE A 85 2.70 9.80 -3.92
C ILE A 85 3.22 10.51 -2.68
N HIS A 86 2.40 11.33 -2.05
CA HIS A 86 2.81 12.04 -0.83
C HIS A 86 2.80 11.05 0.34
N LEU A 87 1.68 10.34 0.53
CA LEU A 87 1.57 9.30 1.55
C LEU A 87 1.14 7.96 0.92
N ALA A 88 1.88 6.90 1.24
CA ALA A 88 1.59 5.53 0.82
C ALA A 88 1.36 4.63 2.04
N PHE A 89 0.36 3.75 1.99
CA PHE A 89 0.12 2.72 3.00
C PHE A 89 0.30 1.34 2.36
N VAL A 90 1.31 0.60 2.82
CA VAL A 90 1.79 -0.63 2.16
C VAL A 90 1.87 -1.79 3.18
N PRO A 91 1.37 -3.00 2.85
CA PRO A 91 1.42 -4.13 3.77
C PRO A 91 2.85 -4.55 4.13
N ALA A 92 3.03 -4.92 5.40
CA ALA A 92 4.28 -5.39 5.99
C ALA A 92 3.98 -6.51 7.01
N ASP A 93 3.33 -7.57 6.53
CA ASP A 93 2.70 -8.60 7.38
C ASP A 93 3.73 -9.56 8.01
N PRO A 94 3.91 -9.56 9.35
CA PRO A 94 4.88 -10.41 10.03
C PRO A 94 4.62 -11.91 9.85
N ARG A 95 3.38 -12.30 9.52
CA ARG A 95 3.02 -13.71 9.29
C ARG A 95 3.71 -14.29 8.05
N LEU A 96 4.20 -13.44 7.15
CA LEU A 96 4.98 -13.83 5.96
C LEU A 96 6.46 -14.11 6.28
N MET A 97 6.88 -13.96 7.54
CA MET A 97 8.24 -14.27 8.00
C MET A 97 9.32 -13.54 7.16
N GLU A 98 10.20 -14.27 6.47
CA GLU A 98 11.26 -13.67 5.66
C GLU A 98 10.74 -12.82 4.49
N HIS A 99 9.49 -13.06 4.06
CA HIS A 99 8.83 -12.36 2.96
C HIS A 99 8.00 -11.14 3.41
N GLN A 100 7.99 -10.81 4.70
CA GLN A 100 7.23 -9.69 5.29
C GLN A 100 7.33 -8.38 4.48
N PHE A 101 8.49 -8.12 3.88
CA PHE A 101 8.80 -6.85 3.22
C PHE A 101 8.98 -6.96 1.70
N ASP A 102 8.72 -8.12 1.08
CA ASP A 102 8.95 -8.32 -0.36
C ASP A 102 8.14 -7.33 -1.21
N GLY A 103 6.87 -7.14 -0.86
CA GLY A 103 6.01 -6.16 -1.53
C GLY A 103 6.50 -4.73 -1.34
N MET A 104 6.88 -4.35 -0.11
CA MET A 104 7.36 -3.00 0.20
C MET A 104 8.70 -2.69 -0.48
N ASN A 105 9.63 -3.64 -0.57
CA ASN A 105 10.88 -3.48 -1.30
C ASN A 105 10.62 -3.12 -2.76
N TYR A 106 9.75 -3.88 -3.43
CA TYR A 106 9.39 -3.58 -4.82
C TYR A 106 8.67 -2.24 -4.97
N PHE A 107 7.80 -1.89 -4.02
CA PHE A 107 7.10 -0.60 -4.02
C PHE A 107 8.07 0.58 -3.95
N LEU A 108 8.99 0.56 -2.99
CA LEU A 108 9.98 1.62 -2.77
C LEU A 108 10.91 1.82 -3.98
N GLU A 109 11.24 0.74 -4.69
CA GLU A 109 12.09 0.79 -5.89
C GLU A 109 11.39 1.34 -7.14
N HIS A 110 10.06 1.27 -7.21
CA HIS A 110 9.31 1.50 -8.46
C HIS A 110 8.31 2.66 -8.39
N THR A 111 8.23 3.36 -7.26
CA THR A 111 7.30 4.48 -7.03
C THR A 111 8.02 5.71 -6.47
N ASP A 112 7.40 6.88 -6.66
CA ASP A 112 7.88 8.14 -6.11
C ASP A 112 7.05 8.55 -4.89
N ALA A 113 7.20 7.77 -3.80
CA ALA A 113 6.54 8.01 -2.53
C ALA A 113 7.42 8.82 -1.55
N ASP A 114 6.88 9.88 -0.94
CA ASP A 114 7.60 10.65 0.10
C ASP A 114 7.58 9.93 1.44
N TYR A 115 6.40 9.47 1.87
CA TYR A 115 6.22 8.72 3.10
C TYR A 115 5.52 7.40 2.84
N VAL A 116 6.11 6.31 3.33
CA VAL A 116 5.55 4.97 3.26
C VAL A 116 5.26 4.47 4.66
N PHE A 117 3.98 4.31 4.97
CA PHE A 117 3.45 3.78 6.22
C PHE A 117 3.24 2.27 6.07
N PRO A 118 4.01 1.45 6.80
CA PRO A 118 3.76 0.02 6.89
C PRO A 118 2.38 -0.25 7.52
N MET A 119 1.60 -1.14 6.96
CA MET A 119 0.32 -1.58 7.52
C MET A 119 0.24 -3.12 7.57
N HIS A 120 -0.89 -3.69 8.00
CA HIS A 120 -1.05 -5.14 8.19
C HIS A 120 -0.02 -5.75 9.16
N MET A 121 0.45 -4.97 10.14
CA MET A 121 1.53 -5.39 11.04
C MET A 121 1.08 -6.23 12.23
N TRP A 122 -0.23 -6.40 12.45
CA TRP A 122 -0.77 -7.23 13.55
C TRP A 122 -0.19 -6.90 14.94
N GLN A 123 -0.02 -5.61 15.23
CA GLN A 123 0.60 -5.11 16.47
C GLN A 123 2.07 -5.53 16.71
N ASP A 124 2.71 -6.19 15.75
CA ASP A 124 4.13 -6.51 15.78
C ASP A 124 4.91 -5.55 14.87
N TYR A 125 5.42 -4.50 15.50
CA TYR A 125 6.22 -3.45 14.85
C TYR A 125 7.73 -3.71 14.93
N SER A 126 8.13 -4.81 15.57
CA SER A 126 9.52 -5.02 16.03
C SER A 126 10.54 -5.12 14.90
N ALA A 127 10.11 -5.56 13.72
CA ALA A 127 10.96 -5.73 12.56
C ALA A 127 11.29 -4.41 11.83
N LEU A 128 10.54 -3.32 12.04
CA LEU A 128 10.73 -2.07 11.28
C LEU A 128 12.10 -1.41 11.46
N PRO A 129 12.64 -1.26 12.70
CA PRO A 129 13.95 -0.64 12.88
C PRO A 129 15.06 -1.39 12.15
N ASP A 130 15.01 -2.72 12.15
CA ASP A 130 16.01 -3.54 11.47
C ASP A 130 15.77 -3.61 9.96
N TYR A 131 14.51 -3.60 9.51
CA TYR A 131 14.16 -3.48 8.10
C TYR A 131 14.74 -2.20 7.49
N ARG A 132 14.53 -1.04 8.14
CA ARG A 132 15.07 0.24 7.66
C ARG A 132 16.59 0.23 7.52
N LYS A 133 17.31 -0.42 8.45
CA LYS A 133 18.78 -0.58 8.38
C LYS A 133 19.25 -1.47 7.21
N ARG A 134 18.40 -2.38 6.72
CA ARG A 134 18.73 -3.28 5.58
C ARG A 134 18.59 -2.58 4.24
N ILE A 135 17.81 -1.50 4.16
CA ILE A 135 17.68 -0.69 2.95
C ILE A 135 19.01 0.05 2.73
N SER A 136 19.71 -0.29 1.65
CA SER A 136 21.03 0.27 1.34
C SER A 136 21.00 1.75 0.96
N ASN A 137 19.88 2.21 0.40
CA ASN A 137 19.67 3.61 0.06
C ASN A 137 19.08 4.36 1.27
N ALA A 138 19.87 5.21 1.91
CA ALA A 138 19.45 5.98 3.09
C ALA A 138 18.22 6.87 2.82
N ALA A 139 18.17 7.55 1.68
CA ALA A 139 17.02 8.38 1.31
C ALA A 139 15.75 7.55 1.10
N MET A 140 15.88 6.29 0.68
CA MET A 140 14.76 5.35 0.59
C MET A 140 14.33 4.85 1.97
N ALA A 141 15.29 4.56 2.85
CA ALA A 141 15.04 4.12 4.22
C ALA A 141 14.35 5.20 5.08
N GLU A 142 14.64 6.47 4.81
CA GLU A 142 14.00 7.62 5.46
C GLU A 142 12.52 7.77 5.12
N ARG A 143 12.11 7.34 3.92
CA ARG A 143 10.68 7.35 3.50
C ARG A 143 9.84 6.38 4.31
N VAL A 144 10.41 5.28 4.80
CA VAL A 144 9.69 4.27 5.58
C VAL A 144 9.43 4.80 6.98
N VAL A 145 8.16 5.03 7.30
CA VAL A 145 7.73 5.56 8.58
C VAL A 145 7.74 4.47 9.64
N GLU A 146 8.35 4.75 10.79
CA GLU A 146 8.38 3.84 11.93
C GLU A 146 7.12 4.00 12.78
N ILE A 147 6.23 3.02 12.69
CA ILE A 147 5.02 2.90 13.50
C ILE A 147 5.35 2.05 14.73
N LYS A 148 4.80 2.43 15.89
CA LYS A 148 5.10 1.82 17.20
C LYS A 148 3.88 1.26 17.91
N HIS A 149 2.69 1.76 17.58
CA HIS A 149 1.43 1.32 18.17
C HIS A 149 0.23 1.66 17.27
N GLU A 150 -0.91 1.04 17.56
CA GLU A 150 -2.18 1.39 16.91
C GLU A 150 -2.63 2.80 17.30
N ASN A 151 -3.40 3.45 16.42
CA ASN A 151 -3.90 4.81 16.60
C ASN A 151 -2.80 5.87 16.78
N GLN A 152 -1.59 5.61 16.28
CA GLN A 152 -0.51 6.58 16.27
C GLN A 152 -0.85 7.75 15.32
N ILE A 153 -0.59 8.96 15.79
CA ILE A 153 -0.82 10.20 15.04
C ILE A 153 0.52 10.68 14.47
N PHE A 154 0.50 11.07 13.20
CA PHE A 154 1.64 11.65 12.50
C PHE A 154 1.26 13.03 11.99
N GLU A 155 2.08 14.03 12.29
CA GLU A 155 1.98 15.36 11.70
C GLU A 155 2.92 15.42 10.51
N ILE A 156 2.36 15.56 9.31
CA ILE A 156 3.12 15.72 8.07
C ILE A 156 2.89 17.15 7.60
N LEU A 157 3.97 17.90 7.44
CA LEU A 157 3.93 19.23 6.84
C LEU A 157 4.16 19.05 5.33
N GLU A 158 3.17 19.44 4.54
CA GLU A 158 3.35 19.61 3.09
C GLU A 158 4.01 20.98 2.85
N GLU A 159 5.09 21.01 2.07
CA GLU A 159 5.74 22.25 1.59
C GLU A 159 5.12 22.75 0.28
#